data_AF-A0AAI9MF04-F1
#
_entry.id   AF-A0AAI9MF04-F1
#
_cell.length_a   1.000
_cell.length_b   1.000
_cell.length_c   1.000
_cell.angle_alpha   90.00
_cell.angle_beta   90.00
_cell.angle_gamma   90.00
#
_symmetry.space_group_name_H-M   'P 1'
#
loop_
_entity.id
_entity.type
_entity.pdbx_description
1 polymer ?
#
loop_
_entity_poly.entity_id
_entity_poly.type
_entity_poly.pdbx_seq_one_letter_code
_entity_poly.pdbx_strand_id
1 'polypeptide(L)'
;MKQMSLIEMDEFLKGKCIPRDLKVNETNAEYLVRKFAEAEAKCAALAAENAALKQSEKEFNNFCRQEYYGWEDNFTETPATDAFL
;
A
#
# COMPACT_ATOMS: atom_id res chain seq x y z
N MET A 1 12.24 7.13 1.36
CA MET A 1 12.16 7.23 2.83
C MET A 1 12.84 5.98 3.37
N LYS A 2 13.88 6.10 4.20
CA LYS A 2 14.55 4.91 4.74
C LYS A 2 13.63 4.26 5.77
N GLN A 3 13.37 2.96 5.63
CA GLN A 3 12.60 2.22 6.64
C GLN A 3 13.44 2.09 7.91
N MET A 4 12.81 2.35 9.04
CA MET A 4 13.44 2.16 10.35
C MET A 4 13.70 0.66 10.56
N SER A 5 14.93 0.30 10.95
CA SER A 5 15.24 -1.07 11.35
C SER A 5 14.55 -1.43 12.67
N LEU A 6 14.46 -2.72 12.97
CA LEU A 6 13.88 -3.18 14.24
C LEU A 6 14.64 -2.63 15.46
N ILE A 7 15.96 -2.48 15.34
CA ILE A 7 16.80 -1.91 16.42
C ILE A 7 16.46 -0.43 16.61
N GLU A 8 16.41 0.37 15.54
CA GLU A 8 16.05 1.78 15.60
C GLU A 8 14.63 1.99 16.16
N MET A 9 13.69 1.10 15.81
CA MET A 9 12.31 1.14 16.32
C MET A 9 12.25 0.83 17.81
N ASP A 10 12.95 -0.21 18.27
CA ASP A 10 13.02 -0.56 19.69
C ASP A 10 13.65 0.58 20.52
N GLU A 11 14.72 1.20 20.01
CA GLU A 11 15.35 2.35 20.67
C GLU A 11 14.45 3.58 20.71
N PHE A 12 13.68 3.84 19.65
CA PHE A 12 12.69 4.90 19.64
C PHE A 12 11.59 4.67 20.68
N LEU A 13 11.03 3.45 20.73
CA LEU A 13 9.99 3.07 21.70
C LEU A 13 10.49 3.14 23.15
N LYS A 14 11.79 2.87 23.37
CA LYS A 14 12.47 3.03 24.67
C LYS A 14 12.89 4.46 24.99
N GLY A 15 12.66 5.42 24.08
CA GLY A 15 13.05 6.82 24.26
C GLY A 15 14.55 7.09 24.15
N LYS A 16 15.32 6.15 23.58
CA LYS A 16 16.78 6.27 23.38
C LYS A 16 17.17 6.88 22.03
N CYS A 17 16.25 6.89 21.07
CA CYS A 17 16.43 7.41 19.73
C CYS A 17 15.32 8.41 19.38
N ILE A 18 15.64 9.44 18.58
CA ILE A 18 14.69 10.42 18.07
C ILE A 18 14.60 10.27 16.54
N PRO A 19 13.42 10.03 15.96
CA PRO A 19 13.25 9.94 14.53
C PRO A 19 13.61 11.28 13.87
N ARG A 20 14.36 11.21 12.75
CA ARG A 20 14.81 12.42 12.04
C ARG A 20 13.64 13.32 11.60
N ASP A 21 12.49 12.73 11.30
CA ASP A 21 11.31 13.43 10.80
C ASP A 21 10.24 13.68 11.89
N LEU A 22 10.63 13.60 13.17
CA LEU A 22 9.80 14.05 14.28
C LEU A 22 9.67 15.59 14.19
N LYS A 23 8.44 16.09 14.21
CA LYS A 23 8.20 17.54 14.12
C LYS A 23 8.45 18.22 15.47
N VAL A 24 8.76 19.52 15.42
CA VAL A 24 8.86 20.33 16.65
C VAL A 24 7.50 20.33 17.35
N ASN A 25 7.49 20.04 18.65
CA ASN A 25 6.31 19.88 19.50
C ASN A 25 5.41 18.67 19.17
N GLU A 26 5.89 17.71 18.38
CA GLU A 26 5.20 16.43 18.16
C GLU A 26 5.66 15.43 19.23
N THR A 27 4.70 14.85 19.95
CA THR A 27 4.95 13.75 20.88
C THR A 27 5.20 12.44 20.13
N ASN A 28 5.85 11.47 20.77
CA ASN A 28 6.06 10.14 20.16
C ASN A 28 4.75 9.45 19.78
N ALA A 29 3.67 9.67 20.55
CA ALA A 29 2.35 9.13 20.25
C ALA A 29 1.76 9.78 18.98
N GLU A 30 1.81 11.11 18.88
CA GLU A 30 1.36 11.84 17.67
C GLU A 30 2.17 11.44 16.44
N TYR A 31 3.49 11.28 16.58
CA TYR A 31 4.36 10.77 15.53
C TYR A 31 3.90 9.41 15.01
N LEU A 32 3.67 8.46 15.92
CA LEU A 32 3.23 7.10 15.56
C LEU A 32 1.86 7.11 14.90
N VAL A 33 0.90 7.86 15.44
CA VAL A 33 -0.44 8.01 14.84
C VAL A 33 -0.33 8.56 13.41
N ARG A 34 0.48 9.60 13.22
CA ARG A 34 0.75 10.14 11.88
C ARG A 34 1.37 9.11 10.95
N LYS A 35 2.35 8.33 11.42
CA LYS A 35 3.00 7.30 10.60
C LYS A 35 2.09 6.14 10.23
N PHE A 36 1.23 5.70 11.14
CA PHE A 36 0.23 4.70 10.81
C PHE A 36 -0.81 5.23 9.82
N ALA A 37 -1.31 6.45 10.01
CA ALA A 37 -2.22 7.08 9.03
C ALA A 37 -1.57 7.26 7.65
N GLU A 38 -0.29 7.66 7.58
CA GLU A 38 0.47 7.74 6.32
C GLU A 38 0.60 6.36 5.65
N ALA A 39 0.74 5.28 6.42
CA ALA A 39 0.82 3.91 5.90
C ALA A 39 -0.54 3.41 5.42
N GLU A 40 -1.60 3.61 6.21
CA GLU A 40 -2.98 3.26 5.84
C GLU A 40 -3.43 3.99 4.57
N ALA A 41 -3.13 5.28 4.44
CA ALA A 41 -3.45 6.05 3.24
C ALA A 41 -2.74 5.50 1.99
N LYS A 42 -1.48 5.06 2.12
CA LYS A 42 -0.75 4.42 1.01
C LYS A 42 -1.34 3.06 0.65
N CYS A 43 -1.70 2.25 1.65
CA CYS A 43 -2.38 0.97 1.43
C CYS A 43 -3.71 1.18 0.72
N ALA A 44 -4.53 2.13 1.15
CA ALA A 44 -5.80 2.47 0.52
C ALA A 44 -5.62 2.95 -0.94
N ALA A 45 -4.63 3.81 -1.20
CA ALA A 45 -4.33 4.28 -2.55
C ALA A 45 -3.89 3.13 -3.48
N LEU A 46 -3.00 2.26 -3.01
CA LEU A 46 -2.57 1.08 -3.77
C LEU A 46 -3.72 0.10 -4.01
N ALA A 47 -4.62 -0.07 -3.04
CA ALA A 47 -5.78 -0.92 -3.18
C ALA A 47 -6.76 -0.38 -4.24
N ALA A 48 -6.98 0.94 -4.26
CA ALA A 48 -7.79 1.61 -5.28
C ALA A 48 -7.16 1.51 -6.67
N GLU A 49 -5.85 1.71 -6.80
CA GLU A 49 -5.13 1.54 -8.07
C GLU A 49 -5.22 0.10 -8.58
N ASN A 50 -5.04 -0.90 -7.72
CA ASN A 50 -5.19 -2.31 -8.08
C ASN A 50 -6.62 -2.64 -8.55
N ALA A 51 -7.64 -2.09 -7.88
CA ALA A 51 -9.03 -2.27 -8.31
C ALA A 51 -9.29 -1.68 -9.71
N ALA A 52 -8.74 -0.50 -9.99
CA ALA A 52 -8.84 0.15 -11.30
C ALA A 52 -8.10 -0.64 -12.39
N LEU A 53 -6.91 -1.17 -12.09
CA LEU A 53 -6.14 -2.00 -13.03
C LEU A 53 -6.88 -3.31 -13.36
N LYS A 54 -7.46 -3.98 -12.36
CA LYS A 54 -8.29 -5.19 -12.57
C LYS A 54 -9.54 -4.90 -13.39
N GLN A 55 -10.13 -3.72 -13.22
CA GLN A 55 -11.27 -3.30 -14.05
C GLN A 55 -10.84 -3.09 -15.51
N SER A 56 -9.69 -2.45 -15.73
CA SER A 56 -9.11 -2.29 -17.08
C SER A 56 -8.77 -3.63 -17.73
N GLU A 57 -8.20 -4.58 -16.97
CA GLU A 57 -7.90 -5.95 -17.44
C GLU A 57 -9.18 -6.68 -17.89
N LYS A 58 -10.27 -6.55 -17.12
CA LYS A 58 -11.60 -7.09 -17.49
C LYS A 58 -12.12 -6.50 -18.80
N GLU A 59 -12.05 -5.18 -18.93
CA GLU A 59 -12.52 -4.47 -20.13
C GLU A 59 -11.70 -4.86 -21.36
N PHE A 60 -10.39 -4.97 -21.21
CA PHE A 60 -9.50 -5.44 -22.27
C PHE A 60 -9.79 -6.88 -22.69
N ASN A 61 -9.95 -7.80 -21.73
CA ASN A 61 -10.32 -9.19 -22.03
C ASN A 61 -11.67 -9.29 -22.76
N ASN A 62 -12.66 -8.48 -22.37
CA ASN A 62 -13.94 -8.41 -23.06
C ASN A 62 -13.79 -7.90 -24.51
N PHE A 63 -12.99 -6.85 -24.72
CA PHE A 63 -12.69 -6.35 -26.06
C PHE A 63 -12.02 -7.42 -26.93
N CYS A 64 -10.98 -8.09 -26.42
CA CYS A 64 -10.28 -9.13 -27.16
C CYS A 64 -11.17 -10.33 -27.49
N ARG A 65 -12.10 -10.70 -26.60
CA ARG A 65 -13.09 -11.77 -26.87
C ARG A 65 -14.02 -11.44 -28.04
N GLN A 66 -14.36 -10.16 -28.22
CA GLN A 66 -15.23 -9.71 -29.31
C GLN A 66 -14.49 -9.68 -30.66
N GLU A 67 -13.22 -9.27 -30.65
CA GLU A 67 -12.44 -9.05 -31.87
C GLU A 67 -11.62 -10.29 -32.31
N TYR A 68 -11.31 -11.21 -31.40
CA TYR A 68 -10.42 -12.34 -31.66
C TYR A 68 -11.03 -13.68 -31.24
N TYR A 69 -11.37 -14.52 -32.23
CA TYR A 69 -11.82 -15.89 -31.99
C TYR A 69 -10.67 -16.72 -31.40
N GLY A 70 -10.80 -17.12 -30.14
CA GLY A 70 -9.80 -17.94 -29.43
C GLY A 70 -9.00 -17.19 -28.35
N TRP A 71 -9.41 -15.98 -27.95
CA TRP A 71 -8.82 -15.30 -26.80
C TRP A 71 -9.04 -16.10 -25.50
N GLU A 72 -7.97 -16.28 -24.72
CA GLU A 72 -8.02 -16.80 -23.36
C GLU A 72 -7.76 -15.66 -22.38
N ASP A 73 -8.65 -15.50 -21.41
CA ASP A 73 -8.48 -14.50 -20.36
C ASP A 73 -7.23 -14.83 -19.54
N ASN A 74 -6.25 -13.93 -19.53
CA ASN A 74 -5.18 -13.96 -18.56
C ASN A 74 -5.56 -13.02 -17.43
N PHE A 75 -5.87 -13.58 -16.25
CA PHE A 75 -6.19 -12.80 -15.06
C PHE A 75 -5.00 -12.81 -14.10
N THR A 76 -4.56 -11.62 -13.71
CA THR A 76 -3.55 -11.50 -12.66
C THR A 76 -4.24 -11.58 -11.29
N GLU A 77 -4.31 -12.78 -10.71
CA GLU A 77 -4.78 -12.95 -9.34
C GLU A 77 -3.81 -12.30 -8.35
N THR A 78 -4.33 -11.47 -7.45
CA THR A 78 -3.55 -10.85 -6.36
C THR A 78 -4.23 -11.04 -5.02
N PRO A 79 -4.30 -12.28 -4.49
CA PRO A 79 -5.10 -12.62 -3.31
C PRO A 79 -4.70 -11.82 -2.06
N ALA A 80 -3.42 -11.49 -1.94
CA ALA A 80 -2.92 -10.71 -0.81
C ALA A 80 -3.47 -9.28 -0.82
N THR A 81 -3.59 -8.64 -1.99
CA THR A 81 -4.16 -7.29 -2.13
C THR A 81 -5.68 -7.34 -2.00
N ASP A 82 -6.32 -8.38 -2.52
CA ASP A 82 -7.78 -8.57 -2.43
C ASP A 82 -8.26 -8.75 -1.00
N ALA A 83 -7.42 -9.31 -0.11
CA ALA A 83 -7.74 -9.42 1.31
C ALA A 83 -7.74 -8.07 2.07
N PHE A 84 -7.21 -7.00 1.47
CA PHE A 84 -7.21 -5.64 2.03
C PHE A 84 -8.37 -4.76 1.55
N LEU A 85 -9.17 -5.22 0.58
CA LEU A 85 -10.33 -4.53 0.00
C LEU A 85 -11.65 -5.09 0.53
#